data_AF-A0A0N0T5S7-F1
#
_entry.id   AF-A0A0N0T5S7-F1
#
_cell.length_a   1.000
_cell.length_b   1.000
_cell.length_c   1.000
_cell.angle_alpha   90.00
_cell.angle_beta   90.00
_cell.angle_gamma   90.00
#
_symmetry.space_group_name_H-M   'P 1'
#
loop_
_entity.id
_entity.type
_entity.pdbx_description
1 polymer ?
#
loop_
_entity_poly.entity_id
_entity_poly.type
_entity_poly.pdbx_seq_one_letter_code
_entity_poly.pdbx_strand_id
1 'polypeptide(L)'
;MAAAMTVRVGPAGGLRTLQSARLCWRNLRYFLHFLARHLAVPHTPEQLRAQHLHDFVADRTCRARPAYGLVDVEHVVQVLRCPPLHGAIEPAVLQAAPTRTAVSVRPRSPQPGYSDGELHRLLVAAREHVNVVRARIEDSERLLATDPVELDE
;
A
#
# COMPACT_ATOMS: atom_id res chain seq x y z
N MET A 1 15.97 2.62 13.39
CA MET A 1 15.12 2.57 12.18
C MET A 1 15.04 1.17 11.57
N ALA A 2 16.16 0.56 11.14
CA ALA A 2 16.14 -0.78 10.52
C ALA A 2 15.48 -1.86 11.40
N ALA A 3 15.83 -1.93 12.68
CA ALA A 3 15.23 -2.89 13.62
C ALA A 3 13.70 -2.74 13.74
N ALA A 4 13.20 -1.50 13.84
CA ALA A 4 11.76 -1.23 13.87
C ALA A 4 11.06 -1.58 12.55
N MET A 5 11.74 -1.40 11.41
CA MET A 5 11.24 -1.85 10.11
C MET A 5 11.14 -3.37 10.04
N THR A 6 12.13 -4.10 10.56
CA THR A 6 12.08 -5.56 10.67
C THR A 6 10.88 -6.01 11.50
N VAL A 7 10.62 -5.37 12.64
CA VAL A 7 9.42 -5.65 13.45
C VAL A 7 8.14 -5.37 12.65
N ARG A 8 8.09 -4.26 11.91
CA ARG A 8 6.90 -3.86 11.14
C ARG A 8 6.56 -4.83 10.00
N VAL A 9 7.58 -5.42 9.37
CA VAL A 9 7.48 -6.35 8.22
C VAL A 9 7.45 -7.82 8.64
N GLY A 10 7.99 -8.13 9.83
CA GLY A 10 8.11 -9.50 10.32
C GLY A 10 6.76 -10.19 10.55
N PRO A 11 6.77 -11.48 10.96
CA PRO A 11 5.56 -12.30 11.09
C PRO A 11 4.55 -11.77 12.12
N ALA A 12 5.03 -11.10 13.17
CA ALA A 12 4.20 -10.41 14.16
C ALA A 12 3.82 -8.98 13.75
N GLY A 13 4.32 -8.49 12.62
CA GLY A 13 4.02 -7.16 12.08
C GLY A 13 2.69 -7.13 11.33
N GLY A 14 2.18 -5.92 11.08
CA GLY A 14 0.90 -5.71 10.38
C GLY A 14 0.98 -5.60 8.85
N LEU A 15 2.13 -5.84 8.20
CA LEU A 15 2.25 -5.78 6.73
C LEU A 15 2.22 -7.19 6.14
N ARG A 16 1.11 -7.54 5.49
CA ARG A 16 0.88 -8.92 4.99
C ARG A 16 1.29 -9.17 3.55
N THR A 17 1.61 -8.11 2.80
CA THR A 17 1.99 -8.22 1.38
C THR A 17 3.33 -7.55 1.13
N LEU A 18 4.07 -8.07 0.15
CA LEU A 18 5.29 -7.45 -0.34
C LEU A 18 5.06 -6.01 -0.80
N GLN A 19 3.92 -5.73 -1.42
CA GLN A 19 3.59 -4.39 -1.88
C GLN A 19 3.42 -3.41 -0.70
N SER A 20 2.74 -3.83 0.37
CA SER A 20 2.63 -3.02 1.59
C SER A 20 4.01 -2.78 2.23
N ALA A 21 4.88 -3.78 2.26
CA ALA A 21 6.26 -3.64 2.74
C ALA A 21 7.07 -2.64 1.92
N ARG A 22 6.99 -2.71 0.58
CA ARG A 22 7.66 -1.77 -0.35
C ARG A 22 7.16 -0.34 -0.17
N LEU A 23 5.85 -0.14 -0.04
CA LEU A 23 5.25 1.17 0.20
C LEU A 23 5.72 1.77 1.53
N CYS A 24 5.71 0.97 2.60
CA CYS A 24 6.21 1.39 3.90
C CYS A 24 7.70 1.79 3.84
N TRP A 25 8.54 0.96 3.20
CA TRP A 25 9.97 1.27 3.02
C TRP A 25 10.20 2.55 2.24
N ARG A 26 9.47 2.75 1.13
CA ARG A 26 9.56 3.96 0.31
C ARG A 26 9.23 5.20 1.14
N ASN A 27 8.16 5.15 1.93
CA ASN A 27 7.72 6.28 2.75
C ASN A 27 8.70 6.57 3.89
N LEU A 28 9.28 5.53 4.49
CA LEU A 28 10.33 5.68 5.48
C LEU A 28 11.59 6.34 4.89
N ARG A 29 11.99 5.96 3.66
CA ARG A 29 13.11 6.62 2.96
C ARG A 29 12.84 8.10 2.70
N TYR A 30 11.63 8.45 2.29
CA TYR A 30 11.26 9.87 2.12
C TYR A 30 11.36 10.64 3.42
N PHE A 31 10.88 10.06 4.53
CA PHE A 31 11.01 10.68 5.85
C PHE A 31 12.46 10.89 6.26
N LEU A 32 13.32 9.88 6.10
CA LEU A 32 14.74 10.00 6.43
C LEU A 32 15.45 11.07 5.58
N HIS A 33 15.14 11.13 4.29
CA HIS A 33 15.69 12.17 3.41
C HIS A 33 15.16 13.56 3.75
N PHE A 34 13.88 13.67 4.17
CA PHE A 34 13.31 14.90 4.67
C PHE A 34 14.05 15.37 5.94
N LEU A 35 14.24 14.49 6.92
CA LEU A 35 14.97 14.81 8.15
C LEU A 35 16.40 15.26 7.88
N ALA A 36 17.09 14.61 6.93
CA ALA A 36 18.47 14.96 6.56
C ALA A 36 18.60 16.37 5.96
N ARG A 37 17.50 16.95 5.47
CA ARG A 37 17.44 18.30 4.89
C ARG A 37 16.80 19.32 5.83
N HIS A 38 16.33 18.88 6.98
CA HIS A 38 15.67 19.74 7.96
C HIS A 38 16.69 20.65 8.65
N LEU A 39 16.30 21.87 9.03
CA LEU A 39 17.21 22.85 9.65
C LEU A 39 17.77 22.36 11.00
N ALA A 40 16.97 21.59 11.74
CA ALA A 40 17.40 20.88 12.94
C ALA A 40 17.38 19.37 12.65
N VAL A 41 18.49 18.83 12.17
CA VAL A 41 18.59 17.41 11.81
C VAL A 41 18.67 16.56 13.10
N PRO A 42 17.74 15.62 13.34
CA PRO A 42 17.89 14.65 14.41
C PRO A 42 18.89 13.58 13.99
N HIS A 43 19.98 13.44 14.74
CA HIS A 43 20.98 12.39 14.55
C HIS A 43 20.62 11.11 15.30
N THR A 44 19.80 11.21 16.33
CA THR A 44 19.31 10.07 17.11
C THR A 44 17.78 10.09 17.23
N PRO A 45 17.13 8.93 17.47
CA PRO A 45 15.68 8.87 17.65
C PRO A 45 15.15 9.76 18.78
N GLU A 46 15.93 9.94 19.84
CA GLU A 46 15.59 10.75 21.02
C GLU A 46 15.55 12.25 20.69
N GLN A 47 16.23 12.67 19.63
CA GLN A 47 16.23 14.06 19.15
C GLN A 47 15.04 14.38 18.26
N LEU A 48 14.22 13.38 17.93
CA LEU A 48 13.02 13.60 17.13
C LEU A 48 12.02 14.44 17.93
N ARG A 49 11.55 15.55 17.36
CA ARG A 49 10.58 16.48 17.96
C ARG A 49 9.25 16.42 17.20
N ALA A 50 8.16 16.79 17.86
CA ALA A 50 6.85 16.93 17.24
C ALA A 50 6.87 17.83 15.99
N GLN A 51 7.69 18.89 16.03
CA GLN A 51 7.89 19.80 14.91
C GLN A 51 8.38 19.10 13.64
N HIS A 52 9.32 18.15 13.75
CA HIS A 52 9.82 17.40 12.59
C HIS A 52 8.72 16.60 11.90
N LEU A 53 7.78 16.05 12.68
CA LEU A 53 6.66 15.30 12.14
C LEU A 53 5.61 16.23 11.53
N HIS A 54 5.34 17.37 12.16
CA HIS A 54 4.44 18.40 11.64
C HIS A 54 4.92 18.92 10.29
N ASP A 55 6.21 19.27 10.19
CA ASP A 55 6.79 19.80 8.95
C ASP A 55 6.85 18.73 7.85
N PHE A 56 7.07 17.47 8.23
CA PHE A 56 6.96 16.35 7.29
C PHE A 56 5.52 16.18 6.76
N VAL A 57 4.50 16.28 7.62
CA VAL A 57 3.09 16.25 7.21
C VAL A 57 2.79 17.39 6.23
N ALA A 58 3.25 18.60 6.52
CA ALA A 58 3.09 19.74 5.64
C ALA A 58 3.76 19.51 4.28
N ASP A 59 5.03 19.04 4.25
CA ASP A 59 5.74 18.73 3.01
C ASP A 59 5.00 17.65 2.18
N ARG A 60 4.52 16.58 2.83
CA ARG A 60 3.79 15.51 2.15
C ARG A 60 2.43 15.94 1.63
N THR A 61 1.69 16.76 2.36
CA THR A 61 0.37 17.25 1.92
C THR A 61 0.47 18.32 0.83
N CYS A 62 1.56 19.09 0.80
CA CYS A 62 1.85 20.03 -0.30
C CYS A 62 2.32 19.31 -1.57
N ARG A 63 3.20 18.29 -1.46
CA ARG A 63 3.79 17.61 -2.63
C ARG A 63 2.94 16.47 -3.19
N ALA A 64 2.17 15.79 -2.34
CA ALA A 64 1.26 14.72 -2.77
C ALA A 64 -0.17 15.25 -2.82
N ARG A 65 -1.07 14.55 -3.55
CA ARG A 65 -2.51 14.78 -3.38
C ARG A 65 -2.84 14.61 -1.87
N PRO A 66 -3.53 15.56 -1.21
CA PRO A 66 -3.63 15.63 0.25
C PRO A 66 -4.04 14.33 0.96
N ALA A 67 -4.96 13.56 0.35
CA ALA A 67 -5.42 12.29 0.90
C ALA A 67 -4.34 11.19 0.92
N TYR A 68 -3.44 11.17 -0.07
CA TYR A 68 -2.37 10.19 -0.16
C TYR A 68 -1.16 10.58 0.72
N GLY A 69 -0.93 11.88 0.90
CA GLY A 69 0.13 12.39 1.80
C GLY A 69 -0.06 11.91 3.24
N LEU A 70 -1.29 11.90 3.75
CA LEU A 70 -1.58 11.47 5.13
C LEU A 70 -1.45 9.95 5.31
N VAL A 71 -1.84 9.15 4.30
CA VAL A 71 -1.61 7.70 4.30
C VAL A 71 -0.10 7.40 4.31
N ASP A 72 0.69 8.20 3.60
CA ASP A 72 2.13 8.02 3.58
C ASP A 72 2.79 8.33 4.93
N VAL A 73 2.33 9.37 5.62
CA VAL A 73 2.75 9.70 6.98
C VAL A 73 2.40 8.58 7.96
N GLU A 74 1.22 7.98 7.84
CA GLU A 74 0.79 6.91 8.74
C GLU A 74 1.73 5.70 8.67
N HIS A 75 2.23 5.33 7.50
CA HIS A 75 3.23 4.26 7.38
C HIS A 75 4.50 4.57 8.18
N VAL A 76 4.93 5.83 8.20
CA VAL A 76 6.11 6.27 8.97
C VAL A 76 5.81 6.19 10.46
N VAL A 77 4.69 6.76 10.90
CA VAL A 77 4.28 6.77 12.32
C VAL A 77 4.15 5.34 12.86
N GLN A 78 3.60 4.42 12.09
CA GLN A 78 3.49 3.01 12.48
C GLN A 78 4.87 2.33 12.65
N VAL A 79 5.89 2.74 11.91
CA VAL A 79 7.27 2.27 12.14
C VAL A 79 7.86 2.90 13.41
N LEU A 80 7.61 4.20 13.66
CA LEU A 80 8.08 4.87 14.87
C LEU A 80 7.45 4.27 16.15
N ARG A 81 6.25 3.69 16.05
CA ARG A 81 5.56 2.94 17.12
C ARG A 81 6.10 1.53 17.35
N CYS A 82 7.01 1.02 16.51
CA CYS A 82 7.62 -0.28 16.73
C CYS A 82 8.86 -0.19 17.64
N PRO A 83 9.14 -1.21 18.48
CA PRO A 83 10.43 -1.32 19.17
C PRO A 83 11.62 -1.38 18.18
N PRO A 84 12.80 -0.86 18.54
CA PRO A 84 13.11 -0.15 19.78
C PRO A 84 12.71 1.34 19.77
N LEU A 85 12.22 1.86 18.62
CA LEU A 85 11.98 3.30 18.46
C LEU A 85 10.90 3.83 19.39
N HIS A 86 9.86 3.04 19.67
CA HIS A 86 8.77 3.47 20.54
C HIS A 86 9.23 3.90 21.93
N GLY A 87 10.26 3.25 22.49
CA GLY A 87 10.81 3.59 23.80
C GLY A 87 11.84 4.71 23.79
N ALA A 88 12.38 5.05 22.61
CA ALA A 88 13.39 6.09 22.45
C ALA A 88 12.81 7.45 22.07
N ILE A 89 11.64 7.46 21.41
CA ILE A 89 11.01 8.69 20.91
C ILE A 89 10.08 9.26 21.98
N GLU A 90 10.10 10.59 22.15
CA GLU A 90 9.18 11.28 23.03
C GLU A 90 7.71 11.03 22.62
N PRO A 91 6.80 10.68 23.56
CA PRO A 91 5.40 10.38 23.24
C PRO A 91 4.68 11.50 22.47
N ALA A 92 5.02 12.76 22.73
CA ALA A 92 4.46 13.92 22.06
C ALA A 92 4.68 13.89 20.53
N VAL A 93 5.79 13.31 20.07
CA VAL A 93 6.08 13.13 18.63
C VAL A 93 5.05 12.21 17.98
N LEU A 94 4.71 11.10 18.65
CA LEU A 94 3.75 10.13 18.13
C LEU A 94 2.30 10.64 18.21
N GLN A 95 2.02 11.58 19.11
CA GLN A 95 0.73 12.25 19.26
C GLN A 95 0.54 13.40 18.26
N ALA A 96 1.64 14.01 17.78
CA ALA A 96 1.60 15.02 16.74
C ALA A 96 1.20 14.46 15.35
N ALA A 97 1.17 13.12 15.22
CA ALA A 97 0.71 12.46 14.01
C ALA A 97 -0.79 12.69 13.77
N PRO A 98 -1.21 13.06 12.55
CA PRO A 98 -2.63 13.17 12.23
C PRO A 98 -3.33 11.82 12.38
N THR A 99 -4.41 11.77 13.16
CA THR A 99 -5.19 10.55 13.39
C THR A 99 -5.95 10.16 12.13
N ARG A 100 -5.96 8.87 11.81
CA ARG A 100 -6.64 8.27 10.64
C ARG A 100 -8.10 8.71 10.48
N THR A 101 -8.79 9.02 11.57
CA THR A 101 -10.16 9.54 11.59
C THR A 101 -10.30 10.89 10.87
N ALA A 102 -9.31 11.79 10.94
CA ALA A 102 -9.36 13.09 10.26
C ALA A 102 -9.29 12.96 8.72
N VAL A 103 -8.66 11.89 8.21
CA VAL A 103 -8.56 11.60 6.77
C VAL A 103 -9.87 11.05 6.20
N SER A 104 -10.66 10.38 7.05
CA SER A 104 -11.89 9.67 6.66
C SER A 104 -13.12 10.58 6.50
N VAL A 105 -13.05 11.85 6.89
CA VAL A 105 -14.19 12.78 6.87
C VAL A 105 -14.42 13.42 5.50
N ARG A 106 -13.51 13.22 4.52
CA ARG A 106 -13.81 13.66 3.16
C ARG A 106 -14.97 12.82 2.59
N PRO A 107 -16.01 13.46 2.00
CA PRO A 107 -16.98 12.72 1.21
C PRO A 107 -16.21 11.95 0.16
N ARG A 108 -16.42 10.63 0.11
CA ARG A 108 -15.93 9.80 -1.00
C ARG A 108 -16.36 10.51 -2.26
N SER A 109 -15.40 11.08 -3.01
CA SER A 109 -15.66 11.47 -4.40
C SER A 109 -16.40 10.30 -5.05
N PRO A 110 -17.49 10.53 -5.81
CA PRO A 110 -18.26 9.45 -6.41
C PRO A 110 -17.28 8.47 -7.03
N GLN A 111 -17.24 7.26 -6.46
CA GLN A 111 -16.29 6.27 -6.93
C GLN A 111 -16.70 5.96 -8.37
N PRO A 112 -15.78 5.99 -9.33
CA PRO A 112 -16.08 5.51 -10.67
C PRO A 112 -16.46 4.04 -10.54
N GLY A 113 -17.74 3.76 -10.73
CA GLY A 113 -18.32 2.43 -10.73
C GLY A 113 -19.10 2.26 -12.03
N TYR A 114 -19.31 1.01 -12.43
CA TYR A 114 -20.17 0.71 -13.56
C TYR A 114 -21.61 1.05 -13.18
N SER A 115 -22.32 1.75 -14.05
CA SER A 115 -23.78 1.75 -14.02
C SER A 115 -24.31 0.33 -14.18
N ASP A 116 -25.54 0.07 -13.75
CA ASP A 116 -26.16 -1.25 -13.88
C ASP A 116 -26.14 -1.76 -15.34
N GLY A 117 -26.33 -0.86 -16.31
CA GLY A 117 -26.27 -1.19 -17.73
C GLY A 117 -24.85 -1.51 -18.23
N GLU A 118 -23.83 -0.80 -17.74
CA GLU A 118 -22.43 -1.12 -18.06
C GLU A 118 -22.00 -2.44 -17.44
N LEU A 119 -22.37 -2.68 -16.17
CA LEU A 119 -22.10 -3.94 -15.50
C LEU A 119 -22.78 -5.10 -16.24
N HIS A 120 -24.04 -4.92 -16.64
CA HIS A 120 -24.76 -5.93 -17.42
C HIS A 120 -24.04 -6.25 -18.74
N ARG A 121 -23.65 -5.23 -19.52
CA ARG A 121 -22.90 -5.42 -20.78
C ARG A 121 -21.57 -6.14 -20.56
N LEU A 122 -20.84 -5.78 -19.51
CA LEU A 122 -19.58 -6.44 -19.17
C LEU A 122 -19.79 -7.91 -18.79
N LEU A 123 -20.84 -8.22 -18.02
CA LEU A 123 -21.15 -9.59 -17.64
C LEU A 123 -21.61 -10.44 -18.83
N VAL A 124 -22.39 -9.87 -19.75
CA VAL A 124 -22.79 -10.54 -20.99
C VAL A 124 -21.56 -10.86 -21.83
N ALA A 125 -20.72 -9.86 -22.12
CA ALA A 125 -19.49 -10.05 -22.90
C ALA A 125 -18.54 -11.07 -22.25
N ALA A 126 -18.39 -11.04 -20.92
CA ALA A 126 -17.57 -12.01 -20.19
C ALA A 126 -18.12 -13.44 -20.33
N ARG A 127 -19.45 -13.64 -20.23
CA ARG A 127 -20.09 -14.95 -20.40
C ARG A 127 -19.94 -15.48 -21.82
N GLU A 128 -20.13 -14.61 -22.82
CA GLU A 128 -19.92 -14.97 -24.23
C GLU A 128 -18.47 -15.42 -24.47
N HIS A 129 -17.50 -14.69 -23.94
CA HIS A 129 -16.09 -15.05 -24.08
C HIS A 129 -15.76 -16.38 -23.40
N VAL A 130 -16.28 -16.63 -22.20
CA VAL A 130 -16.12 -17.92 -21.52
C VAL A 130 -16.72 -19.07 -22.34
N ASN A 131 -17.89 -18.87 -22.95
CA ASN A 131 -18.51 -19.89 -23.81
C ASN A 131 -17.63 -20.20 -25.03
N VAL A 132 -17.04 -19.19 -25.67
CA VAL A 132 -16.11 -19.37 -26.79
C VAL A 132 -14.86 -20.15 -26.37
N VAL A 133 -14.27 -19.79 -25.22
CA VAL A 133 -13.10 -20.50 -24.68
C VAL A 133 -13.44 -21.96 -24.35
N ARG A 134 -14.60 -22.21 -23.72
CA ARG A 134 -15.05 -23.57 -23.39
C ARG A 134 -15.25 -24.42 -24.65
N ALA A 135 -15.96 -23.90 -25.65
CA ALA A 135 -16.18 -24.61 -26.91
C ALA A 135 -14.86 -25.00 -27.59
N ARG A 136 -13.89 -24.08 -27.61
CA ARG A 136 -12.56 -24.35 -28.18
C ARG A 136 -11.80 -25.45 -27.44
N ILE A 137 -11.92 -25.51 -26.12
CA ILE A 137 -11.31 -26.58 -25.31
C ILE A 137 -11.99 -27.92 -25.62
N GLU A 138 -13.32 -27.97 -25.62
CA GLU A 138 -14.09 -29.18 -25.92
C GLU A 138 -13.85 -29.70 -27.35
N ASP A 139 -13.66 -28.80 -28.32
CA ASP A 139 -13.28 -29.17 -29.70
C ASP A 139 -11.86 -29.76 -29.75
N SER A 140 -10.91 -29.15 -29.02
CA SER A 140 -9.53 -29.64 -28.95
C SER A 140 -9.44 -31.01 -28.29
N GLU A 141 -10.18 -31.22 -27.20
CA GLU A 141 -10.26 -32.51 -26.50
C GLU A 141 -10.88 -33.59 -27.39
N ARG A 142 -11.91 -33.27 -28.17
CA ARG A 142 -12.49 -34.20 -29.16
C ARG A 142 -11.50 -34.58 -30.25
N LEU A 143 -10.74 -33.63 -30.78
CA LEU A 143 -9.70 -33.90 -31.77
C LEU A 143 -8.66 -34.88 -31.22
N LEU A 144 -8.15 -34.62 -30.01
CA LEU A 144 -7.19 -35.49 -29.33
C LEU A 144 -7.75 -36.88 -29.00
N ALA A 145 -9.04 -37.00 -28.73
CA ALA A 145 -9.68 -38.28 -28.46
C ALA A 145 -9.96 -39.10 -29.73
N THR A 146 -10.05 -38.46 -30.89
CA THR A 146 -10.38 -39.11 -32.17
C THR A 146 -9.13 -39.48 -32.97
N ASP A 147 -8.01 -38.78 -32.72
CA ASP A 147 -6.73 -39.01 -33.37
C ASP A 147 -5.76 -39.64 -32.34
N PRO A 148 -5.74 -40.99 -32.19
CA PRO A 148 -4.68 -41.62 -31.41
C PRO A 148 -3.39 -41.37 -32.19
N VAL A 149 -2.60 -40.41 -31.72
CA VAL A 149 -1.25 -40.19 -32.21
C VAL A 149 -0.51 -41.53 -32.07
N GLU A 150 -0.37 -42.24 -33.20
CA GLU A 150 0.58 -43.34 -33.33
C GLU A 150 1.96 -42.70 -33.12
N LEU A 151 2.43 -42.82 -31.88
CA LEU A 151 3.82 -42.55 -31.53
C LEU A 151 4.62 -43.70 -32.14
N ASP A 152 5.07 -43.53 -33.39
CA ASP A 152 6.10 -44.38 -33.98
C ASP A 152 7.35 -44.35 -33.07
N GLU A 153 7.74 -45.53 -32.59
CA GLU A 153 8.93 -45.81 -31.76
C GLU A 153 10.25 -45.60 -32.53
#